data_AF-A0A7M7QCV5-F1
#
_entry.id   AF-A0A7M7QCV5-F1
#
_cell.length_a   1.000
_cell.length_b   1.000
_cell.length_c   1.000
_cell.angle_alpha   90.00
_cell.angle_beta   90.00
_cell.angle_gamma   90.00
#
_symmetry.space_group_name_H-M   'P 1'
#
loop_
_entity.id
_entity.type
_entity.pdbx_description
1 polymer ?
#
loop_
_entity_poly.entity_id
_entity_poly.type
_entity_poly.pdbx_seq_one_letter_code
_entity_poly.pdbx_strand_id
1 'polypeptide(L)'
;MSLPPLFDKGFPNYIKETYGNVDVFWYQAEFTQSRYPPGQEVSEACTLICLLVAQRISQLGLQVLDVDSTPEFNVVIAEAIIEGNDIHSYIVKNKLIPHPYLNTEEALTFGGKKLSMLKEWNFQVFRENLDTTLYRNIKSFLCEWYINPESPNLFMLLITCGRTILFIFQQKTKKVILFDSHGHNSARYSNKGLVVAQSPITSLEELCRWYVREVIHNCYELEADQYELACLYHQQSRRSISSCYECKCSASNNR
;
A
#
# COMPACT_ATOMS: atom_id res chain seq x y z
N MET A 1 3.50 -23.74 2.59
CA MET A 1 2.10 -24.06 2.24
C MET A 1 1.61 -22.96 1.32
N SER A 2 1.39 -23.26 0.04
CA SER A 2 0.82 -22.32 -0.92
C SER A 2 -0.71 -22.38 -0.80
N LEU A 3 -1.27 -21.62 0.14
CA LEU A 3 -2.69 -21.31 0.05
C LEU A 3 -2.82 -20.22 -1.03
N PRO A 4 -3.77 -20.39 -1.97
CA PRO A 4 -3.83 -19.57 -3.16
C PRO A 4 -4.26 -18.14 -2.77
N PRO A 5 -4.02 -17.13 -3.61
CA PRO A 5 -5.12 -16.21 -3.85
C PRO A 5 -6.28 -17.06 -4.37
N LEU A 6 -7.39 -17.19 -3.63
CA LEU A 6 -8.60 -17.92 -4.05
C LEU A 6 -9.25 -17.18 -5.23
N PHE A 7 -8.59 -17.20 -6.37
CA PHE A 7 -8.97 -16.47 -7.55
C PHE A 7 -9.62 -17.44 -8.49
N ASP A 8 -10.88 -17.17 -8.80
CA ASP A 8 -11.62 -17.87 -9.83
C ASP A 8 -12.09 -16.86 -10.87
N LYS A 9 -12.92 -17.28 -11.83
CA LYS A 9 -13.38 -16.39 -12.90
C LYS A 9 -14.21 -15.19 -12.42
N GLY A 10 -14.66 -15.18 -11.17
CA GLY A 10 -15.46 -14.10 -10.58
C GLY A 10 -14.88 -13.53 -9.28
N PHE A 11 -13.67 -13.91 -8.86
CA PHE A 11 -13.04 -13.40 -7.64
C PHE A 11 -11.57 -13.05 -7.86
N PRO A 12 -11.10 -11.87 -7.41
CA PRO A 12 -11.90 -10.78 -6.84
C PRO A 12 -12.64 -10.02 -7.94
N ASN A 13 -13.89 -9.61 -7.67
CA ASN A 13 -14.68 -8.75 -8.55
C ASN A 13 -14.91 -7.38 -7.90
N TYR A 14 -15.15 -6.37 -8.73
CA TYR A 14 -15.36 -4.99 -8.31
C TYR A 14 -16.39 -4.27 -9.19
N ILE A 15 -16.96 -3.20 -8.65
CA ILE A 15 -17.71 -2.20 -9.41
C ILE A 15 -16.75 -1.05 -9.69
N LYS A 16 -16.57 -0.72 -10.98
CA LYS A 16 -15.81 0.44 -11.41
C LYS A 16 -16.71 1.67 -11.51
N GLU A 17 -16.22 2.78 -11.01
CA GLU A 17 -16.85 4.10 -11.12
C GLU A 17 -15.81 5.17 -11.41
N THR A 18 -16.29 6.34 -11.83
CA THR A 18 -15.43 7.49 -12.10
C THR A 18 -15.93 8.70 -11.34
N TYR A 19 -15.03 9.38 -10.64
CA TYR A 19 -15.24 10.66 -9.96
C TYR A 19 -14.25 11.68 -10.53
N GLY A 20 -14.71 12.54 -11.45
CA GLY A 20 -13.79 13.44 -12.17
C GLY A 20 -12.73 12.64 -12.93
N ASN A 21 -11.45 12.84 -12.61
CA ASN A 21 -10.32 12.09 -13.17
C ASN A 21 -9.84 10.93 -12.28
N VAL A 22 -10.68 10.47 -11.36
CA VAL A 22 -10.39 9.37 -10.43
C VAL A 22 -11.23 8.16 -10.83
N ASP A 23 -10.58 7.09 -11.22
CA ASP A 23 -11.20 5.78 -11.37
C ASP A 23 -11.20 5.05 -10.03
N VAL A 24 -12.36 4.53 -9.63
CA VAL A 24 -12.60 3.91 -8.33
C VAL A 24 -13.10 2.48 -8.53
N PHE A 25 -12.50 1.56 -7.80
CA PHE A 25 -12.74 0.13 -7.88
C PHE A 25 -13.22 -0.37 -6.52
N TRP A 26 -14.54 -0.49 -6.37
CA TRP A 26 -15.17 -0.99 -5.15
C TRP A 26 -15.26 -2.51 -5.20
N TYR A 27 -14.42 -3.21 -4.45
CA TYR A 27 -14.41 -4.67 -4.45
C TYR A 27 -15.62 -5.23 -3.70
N GLN A 28 -15.95 -6.49 -3.97
CA GLN A 28 -16.98 -7.23 -3.24
C GLN A 28 -16.60 -7.44 -1.77
N ALA A 29 -17.61 -7.58 -0.91
CA ALA A 29 -17.50 -7.53 0.54
C ALA A 29 -16.50 -8.53 1.13
N GLU A 30 -16.37 -9.68 0.49
CA GLU A 30 -15.52 -10.80 0.90
C GLU A 30 -14.03 -10.49 0.72
N PHE A 31 -13.67 -9.55 -0.17
CA PHE A 31 -12.29 -9.15 -0.41
C PHE A 31 -11.92 -7.93 0.44
N THR A 32 -11.61 -8.17 1.72
CA THR A 32 -11.16 -7.17 2.71
C THR A 32 -10.17 -7.79 3.68
N GLN A 33 -9.44 -6.97 4.44
CA GLN A 33 -8.55 -7.47 5.50
C GLN A 33 -9.26 -8.33 6.56
N SER A 34 -10.55 -8.09 6.82
CA SER A 34 -11.30 -8.77 7.89
C SER A 34 -12.13 -9.96 7.41
N ARG A 35 -12.16 -10.24 6.10
CA ARG A 35 -12.98 -11.33 5.52
C ARG A 35 -12.22 -12.21 4.54
N TYR A 36 -11.03 -11.76 4.11
CA TYR A 36 -10.16 -12.51 3.22
C TYR A 36 -8.91 -13.00 3.97
N PRO A 37 -8.49 -14.27 3.82
CA PRO A 37 -9.22 -15.34 3.14
C PRO A 37 -10.50 -15.75 3.91
N PRO A 38 -11.43 -16.52 3.32
CA PRO A 38 -12.64 -16.95 4.02
C PRO A 38 -12.34 -17.62 5.36
N GLY A 39 -13.08 -17.23 6.41
CA GLY A 39 -12.85 -17.68 7.79
C GLY A 39 -11.97 -16.74 8.61
N GLN A 40 -11.45 -15.66 8.02
CA GLN A 40 -10.82 -14.55 8.73
C GLN A 40 -11.86 -13.80 9.59
N GLU A 41 -11.49 -13.46 10.83
CA GLU A 41 -12.26 -12.60 11.72
C GLU A 41 -11.75 -11.13 11.63
N VAL A 42 -12.25 -10.25 12.51
CA VAL A 42 -11.86 -8.83 12.58
C VAL A 42 -10.33 -8.69 12.56
N SER A 43 -9.81 -7.91 11.62
CA SER A 43 -8.37 -7.66 11.45
C SER A 43 -8.01 -6.22 11.75
N GLU A 44 -6.92 -6.04 12.49
CA GLU A 44 -6.28 -4.75 12.80
C GLU A 44 -4.91 -4.63 12.12
N ALA A 45 -4.67 -5.40 11.05
CA ALA A 45 -3.37 -5.54 10.38
C ALA A 45 -3.10 -4.51 9.26
N CYS A 46 -3.92 -3.46 9.11
CA CYS A 46 -3.91 -2.57 7.94
C CYS A 46 -2.51 -1.97 7.62
N THR A 47 -1.74 -1.57 8.63
CA THR A 47 -0.36 -1.06 8.45
C THR A 47 0.55 -2.09 7.81
N LEU A 48 0.54 -3.34 8.30
CA LEU A 48 1.34 -4.43 7.75
C LEU A 48 0.92 -4.75 6.32
N ILE A 49 -0.39 -4.80 6.05
CA ILE A 49 -0.93 -5.08 4.73
C ILE A 49 -0.47 -4.01 3.73
N CYS A 50 -0.56 -2.73 4.08
CA CYS A 50 -0.09 -1.62 3.25
C CYS A 50 1.42 -1.74 2.93
N LEU A 51 2.25 -2.03 3.93
CA LEU A 51 3.69 -2.21 3.73
C LEU A 51 3.99 -3.44 2.86
N LEU A 52 3.25 -4.53 3.03
CA LEU A 52 3.41 -5.75 2.24
C LEU A 52 2.99 -5.55 0.78
N VAL A 53 1.96 -4.74 0.51
CA VAL A 53 1.60 -4.31 -0.86
C VAL A 53 2.74 -3.49 -1.46
N ALA A 54 3.22 -2.47 -0.75
CA ALA A 54 4.31 -1.60 -1.22
C ALA A 54 5.60 -2.38 -1.55
N GLN A 55 5.98 -3.31 -0.67
CA GLN A 55 7.14 -4.16 -0.84
C GLN A 55 7.01 -5.06 -2.08
N ARG A 56 5.86 -5.75 -2.24
CA ARG A 56 5.62 -6.66 -3.38
C ARG A 56 5.60 -5.93 -4.72
N ILE A 57 4.93 -4.77 -4.79
CA ILE A 57 4.95 -3.93 -6.01
C ILE A 57 6.40 -3.63 -6.40
N SER A 58 7.23 -3.26 -5.42
CA SER A 58 8.63 -2.92 -5.67
C SER A 58 9.47 -4.12 -6.09
N GLN A 59 9.32 -5.26 -5.42
CA GLN A 59 10.04 -6.50 -5.73
C GLN A 59 9.70 -7.04 -7.12
N LEU A 60 8.44 -6.95 -7.52
CA LEU A 60 7.97 -7.36 -8.85
C LEU A 60 8.27 -6.31 -9.93
N GLY A 61 8.65 -5.09 -9.55
CA GLY A 61 8.74 -3.96 -10.47
C GLY A 61 7.40 -3.64 -11.13
N LEU A 62 6.29 -3.93 -10.45
CA LEU A 62 4.93 -3.85 -11.00
C LEU A 62 4.58 -2.39 -11.32
N GLN A 63 4.22 -2.13 -12.57
CA GLN A 63 3.73 -0.84 -13.04
C GLN A 63 2.24 -0.96 -13.31
N VAL A 64 1.43 -0.29 -12.50
CA VAL A 64 -0.02 -0.32 -12.63
C VAL A 64 -0.42 0.86 -13.50
N LEU A 65 -0.53 0.64 -14.81
CA LEU A 65 -0.98 1.66 -15.75
C LEU A 65 -2.47 1.95 -15.54
N ASP A 66 -3.27 0.88 -15.56
CA ASP A 66 -4.68 0.85 -15.22
C ASP A 66 -4.96 -0.39 -14.36
N VAL A 67 -5.78 -0.23 -13.31
CA VAL A 67 -6.12 -1.33 -12.39
C VAL A 67 -6.83 -2.46 -13.14
N ASP A 68 -7.72 -2.13 -14.09
CA ASP A 68 -8.47 -3.10 -14.90
C ASP A 68 -7.57 -4.07 -15.68
N SER A 69 -6.43 -3.59 -16.16
CA SER A 69 -5.52 -4.35 -17.01
C SER A 69 -4.34 -4.95 -16.25
N THR A 70 -4.34 -4.88 -14.91
CA THR A 70 -3.21 -5.33 -14.07
C THR A 70 -3.67 -6.35 -13.02
N PRO A 71 -4.07 -7.57 -13.44
CA PRO A 71 -4.57 -8.60 -12.51
C PRO A 71 -3.55 -9.04 -11.46
N GLU A 72 -2.25 -8.90 -11.73
CA GLU A 72 -1.16 -9.14 -10.78
C GLU A 72 -1.26 -8.24 -9.55
N PHE A 73 -1.85 -7.04 -9.68
CA PHE A 73 -2.05 -6.15 -8.54
C PHE A 73 -3.03 -6.75 -7.52
N ASN A 74 -4.09 -7.42 -8.00
CA ASN A 74 -5.01 -8.14 -7.12
C ASN A 74 -4.32 -9.28 -6.39
N VAL A 75 -3.45 -10.02 -7.07
CA VAL A 75 -2.65 -11.08 -6.45
C VAL A 75 -1.78 -10.51 -5.33
N VAL A 76 -1.09 -9.39 -5.60
CA VAL A 76 -0.29 -8.67 -4.59
C VAL A 76 -1.12 -8.28 -3.37
N ILE A 77 -2.32 -7.73 -3.58
CA ILE A 77 -3.24 -7.34 -2.49
C ILE A 77 -3.65 -8.57 -1.69
N ALA A 78 -4.10 -9.63 -2.35
CA ALA A 78 -4.57 -10.85 -1.70
C ALA A 78 -3.50 -11.50 -0.83
N GLU A 79 -2.28 -11.65 -1.35
CA GLU A 79 -1.16 -12.19 -0.60
C GLU A 79 -0.75 -11.28 0.56
N ALA A 80 -0.79 -9.95 0.37
CA ALA A 80 -0.50 -9.00 1.43
C ALA A 80 -1.54 -9.06 2.56
N ILE A 81 -2.82 -9.26 2.25
CA ILE A 81 -3.87 -9.45 3.26
C ILE A 81 -3.62 -10.72 4.08
N ILE A 82 -3.49 -11.87 3.40
CA ILE A 82 -3.25 -13.17 4.06
C ILE A 82 -2.04 -13.06 4.99
N GLU A 83 -0.93 -12.57 4.45
CA GLU A 83 0.31 -12.52 5.19
C GLU A 83 0.30 -11.46 6.30
N GLY A 84 -0.28 -10.28 6.04
CA GLY A 84 -0.39 -9.22 7.04
C GLY A 84 -1.18 -9.67 8.26
N ASN A 85 -2.29 -10.39 8.03
CA ASN A 85 -3.11 -10.97 9.10
C ASN A 85 -2.35 -12.06 9.89
N ASP A 86 -1.60 -12.92 9.20
CA ASP A 86 -0.81 -13.98 9.86
C ASP A 86 0.29 -13.38 10.76
N ILE A 87 1.03 -12.39 10.25
CA ILE A 87 2.09 -11.70 11.00
C ILE A 87 1.48 -10.96 12.20
N HIS A 88 0.38 -10.22 11.99
CA HIS A 88 -0.32 -9.50 13.07
C HIS A 88 -0.81 -10.45 14.16
N SER A 89 -1.46 -11.55 13.78
CA SER A 89 -1.94 -12.58 14.70
C SER A 89 -0.79 -13.16 15.54
N TYR A 90 0.38 -13.38 14.92
CA TYR A 90 1.57 -13.82 15.63
C TYR A 90 2.06 -12.76 16.63
N ILE A 91 2.14 -11.49 16.24
CA ILE A 91 2.57 -10.37 17.11
C ILE A 91 1.68 -10.26 18.35
N VAL A 92 0.36 -10.25 18.15
CA VAL A 92 -0.63 -10.11 19.23
C VAL A 92 -0.63 -11.33 20.15
N LYS A 93 -0.66 -12.55 19.58
CA LYS A 93 -0.67 -13.80 20.36
C LYS A 93 0.58 -13.94 21.24
N ASN A 94 1.72 -13.48 20.75
CA ASN A 94 2.98 -13.51 21.49
C ASN A 94 3.23 -12.25 22.35
N LYS A 95 2.28 -11.30 22.38
CA LYS A 95 2.37 -10.05 23.16
C LYS A 95 3.68 -9.29 22.91
N LEU A 96 4.11 -9.22 21.65
CA LEU A 96 5.34 -8.51 21.28
C LEU A 96 5.19 -6.99 21.40
N ILE A 97 3.95 -6.51 21.46
CA ILE A 97 3.55 -5.12 21.64
C ILE A 97 2.40 -5.04 22.66
N PRO A 98 2.20 -3.89 23.33
CA PRO A 98 1.19 -3.74 24.39
C PRO A 98 -0.23 -3.45 23.87
N HIS A 99 -0.38 -3.10 22.60
CA HIS A 99 -1.66 -2.74 21.96
C HIS A 99 -1.79 -3.44 20.60
N PRO A 100 -3.00 -3.61 20.06
CA PRO A 100 -3.15 -4.37 18.82
C PRO A 100 -2.84 -3.57 17.55
N TYR A 101 -2.83 -2.23 17.59
CA TYR A 101 -2.53 -1.40 16.43
C TYR A 101 -1.01 -1.25 16.26
N LEU A 102 -0.52 -1.34 15.03
CA LEU A 102 0.89 -1.14 14.72
C LEU A 102 1.10 0.24 14.09
N ASN A 103 2.01 1.03 14.65
CA ASN A 103 2.55 2.17 13.92
C ASN A 103 3.54 1.69 12.82
N THR A 104 3.99 2.61 11.97
CA THR A 104 4.88 2.29 10.84
C THR A 104 6.19 1.61 11.29
N GLU A 105 6.82 2.12 12.35
CA GLU A 105 8.09 1.60 12.86
C GLU A 105 7.94 0.18 13.43
N GLU A 106 6.90 -0.06 14.23
CA GLU A 106 6.58 -1.39 14.77
C GLU A 106 6.28 -2.37 13.64
N ALA A 107 5.48 -1.98 12.65
CA ALA A 107 5.14 -2.82 11.52
C ALA A 107 6.38 -3.19 10.69
N LEU A 108 7.30 -2.24 10.44
CA LEU A 108 8.57 -2.51 9.76
C LEU A 108 9.47 -3.44 10.58
N THR A 109 9.52 -3.25 11.90
CA THR A 109 10.35 -4.04 12.81
C THR A 109 9.85 -5.48 12.90
N PHE A 110 8.55 -5.68 13.15
CA PHE A 110 7.95 -6.99 13.37
C PHE A 110 7.51 -7.70 12.09
N GLY A 111 7.34 -6.99 10.97
CA GLY A 111 7.11 -7.59 9.64
C GLY A 111 8.31 -8.38 9.11
N GLY A 112 9.46 -8.29 9.79
CA GLY A 112 10.60 -9.17 9.59
C GLY A 112 11.34 -8.97 8.27
N LYS A 113 12.08 -10.00 7.85
CA LYS A 113 12.96 -9.95 6.66
C LYS A 113 12.25 -9.58 5.36
N LYS A 114 10.93 -9.72 5.30
CA LYS A 114 10.17 -9.42 4.09
C LYS A 114 9.99 -7.93 3.87
N LEU A 115 9.91 -7.12 4.93
CA LEU A 115 9.83 -5.67 4.84
C LEU A 115 11.20 -4.97 4.93
N SER A 116 12.30 -5.72 5.05
CA SER A 116 13.62 -5.15 5.34
C SER A 116 14.18 -4.20 4.27
N MET A 117 13.61 -4.22 3.06
CA MET A 117 13.98 -3.34 1.95
C MET A 117 13.13 -2.07 1.88
N LEU A 118 12.02 -1.98 2.61
CA LEU A 118 11.33 -0.71 2.78
C LEU A 118 12.08 0.13 3.80
N LYS A 119 12.30 1.39 3.44
CA LYS A 119 12.90 2.41 4.30
C LYS A 119 11.96 3.58 4.38
N GLU A 120 11.74 4.06 5.61
CA GLU A 120 11.10 5.34 5.82
C GLU A 120 12.03 6.44 5.31
N TRP A 121 11.47 7.35 4.51
CA TRP A 121 12.14 8.54 4.00
C TRP A 121 11.80 9.76 4.84
N ASN A 122 10.53 9.93 5.19
CA ASN A 122 10.06 11.08 5.95
C ASN A 122 8.74 10.75 6.68
N PHE A 123 8.47 11.43 7.79
CA PHE A 123 7.29 11.20 8.61
C PHE A 123 6.84 12.52 9.26
N GLN A 124 5.53 12.76 9.29
CA GLN A 124 4.98 13.90 10.02
C GLN A 124 3.57 13.63 10.55
N VAL A 125 3.32 14.12 11.76
CA VAL A 125 1.98 14.18 12.38
C VAL A 125 1.37 15.56 12.15
N PHE A 126 0.13 15.59 11.69
CA PHE A 126 -0.66 16.79 11.46
C PHE A 126 -1.83 16.83 12.42
N ARG A 127 -1.94 17.91 13.20
CA ARG A 127 -3.13 18.23 14.00
C ARG A 127 -3.98 19.24 13.23
N GLU A 128 -4.40 18.84 12.06
CA GLU A 128 -5.15 19.65 11.10
C GLU A 128 -6.32 18.84 10.54
N ASN A 129 -7.40 19.53 10.15
CA ASN A 129 -8.54 18.90 9.50
C ASN A 129 -8.13 18.25 8.16
N LEU A 130 -8.40 16.95 8.01
CA LEU A 130 -8.01 16.14 6.86
C LEU A 130 -8.61 16.65 5.54
N ASP A 131 -9.90 17.04 5.55
CA ASP A 131 -10.62 17.53 4.35
C ASP A 131 -9.93 18.76 3.73
N THR A 132 -9.46 19.67 4.57
CA THR A 132 -8.87 20.93 4.10
C THR A 132 -7.37 20.85 3.83
N THR A 133 -6.65 19.89 4.41
CA THR A 133 -5.16 19.92 4.43
C THR A 133 -4.47 18.74 3.74
N LEU A 134 -5.15 17.60 3.54
CA LEU A 134 -4.52 16.38 3.04
C LEU A 134 -3.75 16.59 1.73
N TYR A 135 -4.40 17.16 0.71
CA TYR A 135 -3.75 17.40 -0.58
C TYR A 135 -2.51 18.31 -0.47
N ARG A 136 -2.61 19.42 0.28
CA ARG A 136 -1.50 20.36 0.45
C ARG A 136 -0.30 19.67 1.10
N ASN A 137 -0.56 18.88 2.13
CA ASN A 137 0.50 18.24 2.91
C ASN A 137 1.16 17.10 2.12
N ILE A 138 0.39 16.27 1.41
CA ILE A 138 0.94 15.29 0.46
C ILE A 138 1.78 15.99 -0.62
N LYS A 139 1.27 17.08 -1.20
CA LYS A 139 1.98 17.83 -2.25
C LYS A 139 3.31 18.37 -1.76
N SER A 140 3.42 18.81 -0.50
CA SER A 140 4.70 19.25 0.08
C SER A 140 5.74 18.13 0.05
N PHE A 141 5.39 16.93 0.52
CA PHE A 141 6.28 15.76 0.45
C PHE A 141 6.66 15.41 -0.99
N LEU A 142 5.71 15.46 -1.93
CA LEU A 142 5.99 15.16 -3.33
C LEU A 142 6.96 16.18 -3.97
N CYS A 143 6.79 17.47 -3.65
CA CYS A 143 7.70 18.51 -4.14
C CYS A 143 9.15 18.24 -3.68
N GLU A 144 9.34 17.86 -2.42
CA GLU A 144 10.65 17.50 -1.89
C GLU A 144 11.19 16.20 -2.51
N TRP A 145 10.35 15.18 -2.61
CA TRP A 145 10.73 13.87 -3.16
C TRP A 145 11.22 13.96 -4.61
N TYR A 146 10.52 14.70 -5.47
CA TYR A 146 10.84 14.78 -6.89
C TYR A 146 12.08 15.64 -7.21
N ILE A 147 12.67 16.33 -6.24
CA ILE A 147 13.96 17.02 -6.42
C ILE A 147 15.08 15.98 -6.57
N ASN A 148 15.08 14.94 -5.73
CA ASN A 148 16.08 13.87 -5.76
C ASN A 148 15.47 12.54 -5.26
N PRO A 149 14.71 11.82 -6.11
CA PRO A 149 13.99 10.63 -5.68
C PRO A 149 14.95 9.45 -5.43
N GLU A 150 14.82 8.80 -4.27
CA GLU A 150 15.60 7.60 -3.92
C GLU A 150 15.12 6.34 -4.66
N SER A 151 13.92 6.38 -5.26
CA SER A 151 13.26 5.26 -5.94
C SER A 151 12.26 5.75 -6.99
N PRO A 152 11.96 4.96 -8.05
CA PRO A 152 10.91 5.28 -9.01
C PRO A 152 9.50 5.37 -8.41
N ASN A 153 9.28 4.70 -7.28
CA ASN A 153 8.02 4.70 -6.54
C ASN A 153 8.23 5.31 -5.16
N LEU A 154 7.29 6.18 -4.76
CA LEU A 154 7.11 6.62 -3.38
C LEU A 154 5.83 5.99 -2.84
N PHE A 155 5.91 5.39 -1.67
CA PHE A 155 4.77 4.88 -0.92
C PHE A 155 4.49 5.84 0.22
N MET A 156 3.23 6.17 0.47
CA MET A 156 2.87 7.05 1.57
C MET A 156 1.70 6.43 2.33
N LEU A 157 1.91 6.18 3.61
CA LEU A 157 0.86 5.75 4.52
C LEU A 157 0.17 6.99 5.06
N LEU A 158 -1.15 7.06 4.85
CA LEU A 158 -2.03 7.95 5.59
C LEU A 158 -2.60 7.19 6.77
N ILE A 159 -2.29 7.64 7.99
CA ILE A 159 -2.77 7.03 9.23
C ILE A 159 -3.72 8.00 9.92
N THR A 160 -4.97 7.59 10.13
CA THR A 160 -5.97 8.41 10.83
C THR A 160 -7.06 7.51 11.40
N CYS A 161 -7.62 7.90 12.56
CA CYS A 161 -8.73 7.19 13.21
C CYS A 161 -8.55 5.66 13.33
N GLY A 162 -7.32 5.19 13.61
CA GLY A 162 -7.00 3.75 13.72
C GLY A 162 -6.92 2.99 12.40
N ARG A 163 -6.90 3.69 11.26
CA ARG A 163 -6.83 3.12 9.91
C ARG A 163 -5.55 3.56 9.21
N THR A 164 -4.99 2.67 8.40
CA THR A 164 -3.85 2.97 7.51
C THR A 164 -4.24 2.74 6.06
N ILE A 165 -3.99 3.75 5.23
CA ILE A 165 -4.31 3.80 3.81
C ILE A 165 -3.02 4.04 3.04
N LEU A 166 -2.85 3.34 1.92
CA LEU A 166 -1.63 3.43 1.12
C LEU A 166 -1.86 4.27 -0.12
N PHE A 167 -1.07 5.33 -0.27
CA PHE A 167 -0.84 5.99 -1.55
C PHE A 167 0.42 5.42 -2.21
N ILE A 168 0.33 5.11 -3.50
CA ILE A 168 1.40 4.59 -4.34
C ILE A 168 1.61 5.58 -5.48
N PHE A 169 2.69 6.35 -5.41
CA PHE A 169 3.08 7.28 -6.46
C PHE A 169 4.07 6.60 -7.39
N GLN A 170 3.67 6.35 -8.64
CA GLN A 170 4.50 5.70 -9.64
C GLN A 170 4.99 6.72 -10.68
N GLN A 171 6.27 7.09 -10.61
CA GLN A 171 6.83 8.11 -11.51
C GLN A 171 6.76 7.68 -12.98
N LYS A 172 6.98 6.38 -13.26
CA LYS A 172 7.00 5.85 -14.63
C LYS A 172 5.64 5.95 -15.33
N THR A 173 4.55 5.62 -14.64
CA THR A 173 3.20 5.67 -15.18
C THR A 173 2.54 7.04 -14.97
N LYS A 174 3.15 7.91 -14.16
CA LYS A 174 2.60 9.21 -13.74
C LYS A 174 1.23 9.10 -13.06
N LYS A 175 0.98 7.97 -12.41
CA LYS A 175 -0.26 7.67 -11.69
C LYS A 175 -0.02 7.69 -10.18
N VAL A 176 -1.08 8.01 -9.45
CA VAL A 176 -1.22 7.74 -8.02
C VAL A 176 -2.32 6.71 -7.83
N ILE A 177 -2.09 5.76 -6.95
CA ILE A 177 -3.07 4.74 -6.57
C ILE A 177 -3.28 4.86 -5.06
N LEU A 178 -4.53 4.94 -4.64
CA LEU A 178 -4.95 4.83 -3.25
C LEU A 178 -5.48 3.42 -3.03
N PHE A 179 -5.02 2.77 -1.97
CA PHE A 179 -5.47 1.46 -1.53
C PHE A 179 -5.91 1.52 -0.07
N ASP A 180 -7.16 1.14 0.19
CA ASP A 180 -7.73 0.98 1.52
C ASP A 180 -8.28 -0.46 1.65
N SER A 181 -7.68 -1.24 2.54
CA SER A 181 -7.96 -2.67 2.75
C SER A 181 -9.22 -2.98 3.57
N HIS A 182 -9.87 -1.97 4.15
CA HIS A 182 -11.02 -2.15 5.02
C HIS A 182 -12.30 -2.46 4.24
N GLY A 183 -13.35 -2.89 4.95
CA GLY A 183 -14.70 -2.92 4.40
C GLY A 183 -15.33 -1.53 4.42
N HIS A 184 -16.11 -1.22 3.38
CA HIS A 184 -16.74 0.07 3.18
C HIS A 184 -18.26 -0.07 3.13
N ASN A 185 -18.98 0.81 3.81
CA ASN A 185 -20.44 0.77 3.84
C ASN A 185 -20.99 2.19 3.84
N SER A 186 -21.75 2.55 2.81
CA SER A 186 -22.42 3.84 2.72
C SER A 186 -23.86 3.67 2.27
N ALA A 187 -24.65 4.75 2.36
CA ALA A 187 -26.02 4.77 1.85
C ALA A 187 -26.11 4.40 0.35
N ARG A 188 -25.07 4.71 -0.43
CA ARG A 188 -24.99 4.42 -1.86
C ARG A 188 -24.39 3.05 -2.16
N TYR A 189 -23.47 2.58 -1.32
CA TYR A 189 -22.79 1.30 -1.48
C TYR A 189 -22.82 0.52 -0.18
N SER A 190 -23.83 -0.33 -0.04
CA SER A 190 -23.88 -1.23 1.11
C SER A 190 -22.90 -2.39 0.93
N ASN A 191 -22.20 -2.72 2.02
CA ASN A 191 -21.39 -3.93 2.15
C ASN A 191 -20.35 -4.10 1.00
N LYS A 192 -19.50 -3.08 0.79
CA LYS A 192 -18.34 -3.17 -0.12
C LYS A 192 -17.10 -3.64 0.62
N GLY A 193 -16.22 -4.28 -0.15
CA GLY A 193 -14.93 -4.74 0.32
C GLY A 193 -13.91 -3.61 0.33
N LEU A 194 -12.64 -3.98 0.10
CA LEU A 194 -11.56 -3.01 -0.06
C LEU A 194 -11.83 -2.08 -1.25
N VAL A 195 -11.20 -0.91 -1.26
CA VAL A 195 -11.28 0.02 -2.38
C VAL A 195 -9.90 0.33 -2.90
N VAL A 196 -9.79 0.36 -4.23
CA VAL A 196 -8.66 0.93 -4.94
C VAL A 196 -9.17 2.13 -5.72
N ALA A 197 -8.46 3.25 -5.65
CA ALA A 197 -8.71 4.39 -6.53
C ALA A 197 -7.42 4.77 -7.26
N GLN A 198 -7.55 5.21 -8.50
CA GLN A 198 -6.41 5.54 -9.34
C GLN A 198 -6.69 6.84 -10.09
N SER A 199 -5.68 7.71 -10.16
CA SER A 199 -5.74 8.94 -10.96
C SER A 199 -4.36 9.32 -11.50
N PRO A 200 -4.28 10.22 -12.50
CA PRO A 200 -3.04 10.91 -12.81
C PRO A 200 -2.54 11.69 -11.59
N ILE A 201 -1.22 11.79 -11.39
CA ILE A 201 -0.63 12.59 -10.28
C ILE A 201 -1.10 14.05 -10.33
N THR A 202 -1.36 14.59 -11.52
CA THR A 202 -1.91 15.96 -11.71
C THR A 202 -3.31 16.14 -11.13
N SER A 203 -4.05 15.04 -10.92
CA SER A 203 -5.41 15.02 -10.36
C SER A 203 -5.41 14.52 -8.91
N LEU A 204 -4.28 14.59 -8.20
CA LEU A 204 -4.16 14.18 -6.80
C LEU A 204 -5.15 14.91 -5.88
N GLU A 205 -5.43 16.20 -6.13
CA GLU A 205 -6.40 16.96 -5.35
C GLU A 205 -7.81 16.37 -5.44
N GLU A 206 -8.21 15.93 -6.63
CA GLU A 206 -9.50 15.25 -6.84
C GLU A 206 -9.55 13.90 -6.12
N LEU A 207 -8.44 13.14 -6.15
CA LEU A 207 -8.33 11.87 -5.41
C LEU A 207 -8.45 12.08 -3.90
N CYS A 208 -7.75 13.06 -3.33
CA CYS A 208 -7.85 13.38 -1.90
C CYS A 208 -9.27 13.81 -1.53
N ARG A 209 -9.89 14.68 -2.34
CA ARG A 209 -11.27 15.14 -2.11
C ARG A 209 -12.27 14.00 -2.19
N TRP A 210 -12.12 13.12 -3.18
CA TRP A 210 -12.95 11.91 -3.30
C TRP A 210 -12.81 11.03 -2.06
N TYR A 211 -11.58 10.74 -1.64
CA TYR A 211 -11.32 9.88 -0.49
C TYR A 211 -11.94 10.46 0.79
N VAL A 212 -11.72 11.74 1.07
CA VAL A 212 -12.29 12.35 2.28
C VAL A 212 -13.82 12.36 2.25
N ARG A 213 -14.43 12.77 1.13
CA ARG A 213 -15.90 12.82 1.03
C ARG A 213 -16.55 11.45 1.03
N GLU A 214 -16.12 10.56 0.15
CA GLU A 214 -16.79 9.29 -0.08
C GLU A 214 -16.37 8.21 0.91
N VAL A 215 -15.10 8.19 1.33
CA VAL A 215 -14.62 7.15 2.25
C VAL A 215 -14.71 7.63 3.70
N ILE A 216 -14.05 8.73 4.06
CA ILE A 216 -14.00 9.18 5.45
C ILE A 216 -15.39 9.61 5.96
N HIS A 217 -16.08 10.50 5.25
CA HIS A 217 -17.38 10.99 5.69
C HIS A 217 -18.52 10.01 5.37
N ASN A 218 -18.65 9.57 4.11
CA ASN A 218 -19.83 8.78 3.71
C ASN A 218 -19.75 7.28 4.08
N CYS A 219 -18.55 6.67 4.15
CA CYS A 219 -18.42 5.26 4.52
C CYS A 219 -18.11 5.05 6.00
N TYR A 220 -17.28 5.91 6.60
CA TYR A 220 -16.87 5.76 7.99
C TYR A 220 -17.61 6.70 8.96
N GLU A 221 -18.31 7.72 8.47
CA GLU A 221 -19.00 8.72 9.30
C GLU A 221 -18.05 9.40 10.30
N LEU A 222 -16.82 9.69 9.84
CA LEU A 222 -15.76 10.26 10.66
C LEU A 222 -15.46 11.71 10.31
N GLU A 223 -14.98 12.44 11.30
CA GLU A 223 -14.29 13.72 11.16
C GLU A 223 -12.86 13.53 11.67
N ALA A 224 -11.87 13.76 10.82
CA ALA A 224 -10.46 13.56 11.15
C ALA A 224 -9.75 14.92 11.26
N ASP A 225 -9.45 15.34 12.50
CA ASP A 225 -8.68 16.53 12.83
C ASP A 225 -7.21 16.23 13.20
N GLN A 226 -6.83 14.95 13.14
CA GLN A 226 -5.47 14.49 13.27
C GLN A 226 -5.18 13.33 12.31
N TYR A 227 -4.02 13.37 11.67
CA TYR A 227 -3.53 12.29 10.83
C TYR A 227 -2.00 12.31 10.73
N GLU A 228 -1.44 11.21 10.24
CA GLU A 228 -0.01 11.03 10.05
C GLU A 228 0.26 10.69 8.58
N LEU A 229 1.37 11.19 8.05
CA LEU A 229 1.90 10.78 6.75
C LEU A 229 3.28 10.17 6.95
N ALA A 230 3.42 8.88 6.66
CA ALA A 230 4.71 8.18 6.66
C ALA A 230 5.09 7.84 5.21
N CYS A 231 6.19 8.38 4.73
CA CYS A 231 6.68 8.19 3.37
C CYS A 231 7.77 7.12 3.36
N LEU A 232 7.63 6.13 2.48
CA LEU A 232 8.55 5.01 2.36
C LEU A 232 8.98 4.80 0.91
N TYR A 233 10.16 4.22 0.74
CA TYR A 233 10.66 3.77 -0.54
C TYR A 233 11.31 2.40 -0.42
N HIS A 234 11.40 1.70 -1.55
CA HIS A 234 12.11 0.44 -1.62
C HIS A 234 13.59 0.69 -1.93
N GLN A 235 14.44 0.41 -0.96
CA GLN A 235 15.88 0.46 -1.12
C GLN A 235 16.33 -0.73 -1.96
N GLN A 236 16.77 -0.48 -3.19
CA GLN A 236 17.38 -1.52 -4.01
C GLN A 236 18.59 -2.10 -3.26
N SER A 237 18.65 -3.42 -3.16
CA SER A 237 19.86 -4.08 -2.71
C SER A 237 20.99 -3.65 -3.64
N ARG A 238 22.00 -2.98 -3.10
CA ARG A 238 23.26 -2.79 -3.80
C ARG A 238 23.80 -4.19 -4.09
N ARG A 239 23.46 -4.77 -5.25
CA ARG A 239 24.26 -5.85 -5.81
C ARG A 239 25.66 -5.24 -5.90
N SER A 240 26.57 -5.73 -5.07
CA SER A 240 27.98 -5.52 -5.33
C SER A 240 28.19 -5.99 -6.76
N ILE A 241 28.45 -5.07 -7.67
CA ILE A 241 29.18 -5.40 -8.87
C ILE A 241 30.56 -5.76 -8.34
N SER A 242 30.72 -6.98 -7.81
CA SER A 242 32.02 -7.61 -7.79
C SER A 242 32.34 -7.79 -9.27
N SER A 243 33.02 -6.79 -9.82
CA SER A 243 33.69 -6.92 -11.09
C SER A 243 34.45 -8.23 -11.07
N CYS A 244 33.96 -9.23 -11.81
CA CYS A 244 34.78 -10.36 -12.23
C CYS A 244 35.77 -9.84 -13.28
N TYR A 245 36.68 -8.97 -12.87
CA TYR A 245 37.91 -8.69 -13.56
C TYR A 245 39.00 -9.34 -12.70
N GLU A 246 39.32 -10.59 -13.03
CA GLU A 246 40.64 -11.23 -12.92
C GLU A 246 40.51 -12.74 -12.74
N CYS A 247 40.37 -13.44 -13.86
CA CYS A 247 41.08 -14.70 -14.06
C CYS A 247 41.66 -14.70 -15.48
N LYS A 248 42.67 -13.85 -15.69
CA LYS A 248 43.69 -14.07 -16.72
C LYS A 248 44.75 -14.96 -16.09
N CYS A 249 44.54 -16.28 -16.11
CA CYS A 249 45.64 -17.23 -16.07
C CYS A 249 45.71 -17.86 -17.46
N SER A 250 46.60 -17.28 -18.24
CA SER A 250 47.07 -17.66 -19.55
C SER A 250 47.30 -19.16 -19.70
N ALA A 251 46.75 -19.72 -20.79
CA ALA A 251 47.32 -20.89 -21.43
C ALA A 251 48.73 -20.54 -21.92
N SER A 252 49.72 -21.33 -21.49
CA SER A 252 51.00 -21.44 -22.18
C SER A 252 51.38 -22.91 -22.25
N ASN A 253 51.24 -23.44 -23.46
CA ASN A 253 51.83 -24.68 -23.95
C ASN A 253 53.32 -24.79 -23.58
N ASN A 254 53.78 -26.00 -23.21
CA ASN A 254 54.69 -26.84 -24.01
C ASN A 254 55.60 -27.74 -23.16
N ARG A 255 55.65 -29.00 -23.60
CA ARG A 255 56.62 -30.09 -23.37
C ARG A 255 56.39 -30.98 -22.16
#